data_AF-A0A800F103-F1
#
_entry.id   AF-A0A800F103-F1
#
_cell.length_a   1.000
_cell.length_b   1.000
_cell.length_c   1.000
_cell.angle_alpha   90.00
_cell.angle_beta   90.00
_cell.angle_gamma   90.00
#
_symmetry.space_group_name_H-M   'P 1'
#
loop_
_entity.id
_entity.type
_entity.pdbx_description
1 polymer ?
#
loop_
_entity_poly.entity_id
_entity_poly.type
_entity_poly.pdbx_seq_one_letter_code
_entity_poly.pdbx_strand_id
1 'polypeptide(L)'
;MIWGILYISGFGWLYFLWIGAHLTTYNFSIRIRSIAEHSVVPDQLNNFTNVRTTYANIIECILFAPHNVNYHAEHHLLMTVPSYNLPEMHKILKDKGFYNKGLLKYNYWNIFKLSINKLG
;
A
#
# COMPACT_ATOMS: atom_id res chain seq x y z
N MET A 1 26.15 -7.41 -9.79
CA MET A 1 27.15 -6.95 -8.79
C MET A 1 27.03 -7.71 -7.46
N ILE A 2 25.88 -7.69 -6.77
CA ILE A 2 25.76 -8.32 -5.43
C ILE A 2 25.88 -9.86 -5.40
N TRP A 3 25.35 -10.57 -6.41
CA TRP A 3 25.50 -12.03 -6.49
C TRP A 3 26.97 -12.46 -6.58
N GLY A 4 27.77 -11.77 -7.39
CA GLY A 4 29.20 -12.08 -7.55
C GLY A 4 29.99 -11.88 -6.26
N ILE A 5 29.68 -10.81 -5.49
CA ILE A 5 30.29 -10.56 -4.17
C ILE A 5 29.96 -11.71 -3.21
N LEU A 6 28.69 -12.11 -3.13
CA LEU A 6 28.26 -13.23 -2.28
C LEU A 6 28.88 -14.56 -2.71
N TYR A 7 28.95 -14.81 -4.01
CA TYR A 7 29.49 -16.04 -4.58
C TYR A 7 30.99 -16.20 -4.27
N ILE A 8 31.80 -15.16 -4.52
CA ILE A 8 33.24 -15.17 -4.22
C ILE A 8 33.49 -15.29 -2.71
N SER A 9 32.59 -14.74 -1.88
CA SER A 9 32.66 -14.87 -0.42
C SER A 9 32.19 -16.24 0.12
N GLY A 10 31.81 -17.18 -0.74
CA GLY A 10 31.32 -18.52 -0.35
C GLY A 10 29.84 -18.58 0.07
N PHE A 11 29.12 -17.46 0.03
CA PHE A 11 27.72 -17.33 0.46
C PHE A 11 26.76 -17.04 -0.70
N GLY A 12 27.09 -17.45 -1.92
CA GLY A 12 26.29 -17.18 -3.12
C GLY A 12 24.83 -17.63 -3.01
N TRP A 13 24.56 -18.67 -2.21
CA TRP A 13 23.21 -19.19 -1.98
C TRP A 13 22.27 -18.17 -1.29
N LEU A 14 22.80 -17.23 -0.49
CA LEU A 14 21.99 -16.20 0.18
C LEU A 14 21.26 -15.30 -0.82
N TYR A 15 21.78 -15.17 -2.04
CA TYR A 15 21.09 -14.43 -3.10
C TYR A 15 19.74 -15.06 -3.48
N PHE A 16 19.60 -16.39 -3.37
CA PHE A 16 18.34 -17.07 -3.64
C PHE A 16 17.26 -16.75 -2.60
N LEU A 17 17.63 -16.32 -1.38
CA LEU A 17 16.64 -15.81 -0.41
C LEU A 17 15.95 -14.54 -0.95
N TRP A 18 16.70 -13.68 -1.63
CA TRP A 18 16.13 -12.48 -2.27
C TRP A 18 15.16 -12.86 -3.40
N ILE A 19 15.54 -13.82 -4.25
CA ILE A 19 14.66 -14.33 -5.31
C ILE A 19 13.40 -14.97 -4.71
N GLY A 20 13.56 -15.84 -3.71
CA GLY A 20 12.46 -16.48 -3.00
C GLY A 20 11.51 -15.46 -2.37
N ALA A 21 12.05 -14.47 -1.67
CA ALA A 21 11.26 -13.39 -1.07
C ALA A 21 10.52 -12.56 -2.13
N HIS A 22 11.15 -12.29 -3.29
CA HIS A 22 10.52 -11.57 -4.38
C HIS A 22 9.32 -12.34 -4.96
N LEU A 23 9.47 -13.65 -5.17
CA LEU A 23 8.42 -14.51 -5.71
C LEU A 23 7.29 -14.82 -4.73
N THR A 24 7.54 -14.71 -3.41
CA THR A 24 6.59 -15.09 -2.37
C THR A 24 6.15 -13.89 -1.53
N THR A 25 6.92 -13.51 -0.53
CA THR A 25 6.57 -12.49 0.48
C THR A 25 6.30 -11.13 -0.13
N TYR A 26 7.12 -10.68 -1.07
CA TYR A 26 6.91 -9.40 -1.76
C TYR A 26 5.59 -9.40 -2.53
N ASN A 27 5.34 -10.44 -3.33
CA ASN A 27 4.09 -10.60 -4.08
C ASN A 27 2.87 -10.66 -3.16
N PHE A 28 2.98 -11.34 -2.03
CA PHE A 28 1.94 -11.37 -1.00
C PHE A 28 1.67 -9.95 -0.45
N SER A 29 2.70 -9.24 0.00
CA SER A 29 2.57 -7.90 0.57
C SER A 29 1.94 -6.89 -0.38
N ILE A 30 2.36 -6.87 -1.65
CA ILE A 30 1.80 -5.94 -2.65
C ILE A 30 0.35 -6.27 -3.00
N ARG A 31 -0.05 -7.55 -2.96
CA ARG A 31 -1.45 -7.95 -3.21
C ARG A 31 -2.37 -7.52 -2.07
N ILE A 32 -1.94 -7.72 -0.83
CA ILE A 32 -2.69 -7.26 0.35
C ILE A 32 -2.87 -5.73 0.31
N ARG A 33 -1.81 -4.99 -0.03
CA ARG A 33 -1.88 -3.54 -0.25
C ARG A 33 -2.83 -3.15 -1.38
N SER A 34 -2.71 -3.79 -2.55
CA SER A 34 -3.59 -3.52 -3.70
C SER A 34 -5.07 -3.74 -3.35
N ILE A 35 -5.38 -4.75 -2.54
CA ILE A 35 -6.74 -4.97 -2.02
C ILE A 35 -7.18 -3.82 -1.10
N ALA A 36 -6.32 -3.40 -0.17
CA ALA A 36 -6.60 -2.29 0.75
C ALA A 36 -6.92 -0.97 0.01
N GLU A 37 -6.23 -0.72 -1.10
CA GLU A 37 -6.22 0.56 -1.82
C GLU A 37 -7.23 0.62 -2.98
N HIS A 38 -7.47 -0.50 -3.69
CA HIS A 38 -8.27 -0.52 -4.93
C HIS A 38 -9.45 -1.49 -4.92
N SER A 39 -9.54 -2.43 -3.97
CA SER A 39 -10.67 -3.36 -3.95
C SER A 39 -11.91 -2.75 -3.29
N VAL A 40 -13.07 -3.24 -3.74
CA VAL A 40 -14.38 -2.86 -3.20
C VAL A 40 -14.62 -1.34 -3.29
N VAL A 41 -14.08 -0.71 -4.33
CA VAL A 41 -14.36 0.69 -4.65
C VAL A 41 -15.70 0.82 -5.37
N PRO A 42 -16.49 1.90 -5.15
CA PRO A 42 -17.80 2.09 -5.78
C PRO A 42 -17.74 2.34 -7.29
N ASP A 43 -16.80 3.18 -7.72
CA ASP A 43 -16.65 3.60 -9.12
C ASP A 43 -15.17 3.81 -9.43
N GLN A 44 -14.68 3.05 -10.42
CA GLN A 44 -13.27 3.06 -10.85
C GLN A 44 -12.94 4.25 -11.78
N LEU A 45 -13.95 4.89 -12.36
CA LEU A 45 -13.77 6.04 -13.26
C LEU A 45 -13.82 7.37 -12.52
N ASN A 46 -14.31 7.38 -11.28
CA ASN A 46 -14.39 8.58 -10.46
C ASN A 46 -13.12 8.78 -9.63
N ASN A 47 -12.42 9.88 -9.88
CA ASN A 47 -11.15 10.24 -9.23
C ASN A 47 -11.22 10.38 -7.70
N PHE A 48 -12.40 10.51 -7.10
CA PHE A 48 -12.55 10.54 -5.63
C PHE A 48 -12.70 9.14 -5.04
N THR A 49 -13.26 8.21 -5.78
CA THR A 49 -13.70 6.91 -5.24
C THR A 49 -13.04 5.71 -5.89
N ASN A 50 -12.22 5.90 -6.91
CA ASN A 50 -11.50 4.83 -7.61
C ASN A 50 -10.36 4.22 -6.77
N VAL A 51 -9.92 4.95 -5.73
CA VAL A 51 -8.87 4.56 -4.80
C VAL A 51 -9.23 4.96 -3.38
N ARG A 52 -8.50 4.42 -2.40
CA ARG A 52 -8.74 4.65 -0.97
C ARG A 52 -7.46 4.89 -0.20
N THR A 53 -7.53 5.78 0.78
CA THR A 53 -6.53 5.83 1.87
C THR A 53 -6.94 4.93 3.02
N THR A 54 -6.04 4.04 3.41
CA THR A 54 -6.27 3.07 4.49
C THR A 54 -5.26 3.34 5.61
N TYR A 55 -5.71 3.73 6.80
CA TYR A 55 -4.78 3.92 7.91
C TYR A 55 -4.14 2.58 8.29
N ALA A 56 -2.82 2.58 8.46
CA ALA A 56 -2.05 1.41 8.83
C ALA A 56 -1.44 1.60 10.22
N ASN A 57 -1.49 0.56 11.06
CA ASN A 57 -0.70 0.51 12.29
C ASN A 57 0.78 0.20 11.97
N ILE A 58 1.65 0.23 12.98
CA ILE A 58 3.11 0.05 12.79
C ILE A 58 3.44 -1.27 12.06
N ILE A 59 2.75 -2.36 12.37
CA ILE A 59 2.99 -3.67 11.74
C ILE A 59 2.52 -3.62 10.27
N GLU A 60 1.34 -3.07 10.02
CA GLU A 60 0.80 -2.91 8.66
C GLU A 60 1.68 -1.98 7.80
N CYS A 61 2.23 -0.91 8.39
CA CYS A 61 3.19 -0.02 7.72
C CYS A 61 4.45 -0.76 7.31
N ILE A 62 5.03 -1.60 8.19
CA ILE A 62 6.26 -2.32 7.86
C ILE A 62 6.00 -3.39 6.79
N LEU A 63 4.89 -4.12 6.89
CA LEU A 63 4.64 -5.29 6.05
C LEU A 63 3.99 -4.96 4.70
N PHE A 64 3.09 -3.97 4.66
CA PHE A 64 2.21 -3.73 3.53
C PHE A 64 2.30 -2.30 3.00
N ALA A 65 2.55 -1.32 3.85
CA ALA A 65 2.55 0.09 3.48
C ALA A 65 3.83 0.86 3.89
N PRO A 66 5.02 0.42 3.48
CA PRO A 66 6.24 1.14 3.80
C PRO A 66 6.22 2.51 3.12
N HIS A 67 6.92 3.49 3.70
CA HIS A 67 7.03 4.84 3.14
C HIS A 67 5.68 5.54 2.91
N ASN A 68 4.71 5.41 3.82
CA ASN A 68 3.43 6.14 3.75
C ASN A 68 2.60 5.89 2.47
N VAL A 69 2.83 4.79 1.75
CA VAL A 69 2.09 4.48 0.51
C VAL A 69 0.60 4.24 0.75
N ASN A 70 0.21 3.95 2.00
CA ASN A 70 -1.19 3.81 2.41
C ASN A 70 -2.01 5.10 2.30
N TYR A 71 -1.36 6.27 2.21
CA TYR A 71 -1.95 7.54 1.80
C TYR A 71 -2.11 7.57 0.27
N HIS A 72 -2.84 6.59 -0.22
CA HIS A 72 -2.87 6.25 -1.63
C HIS A 72 -3.78 7.19 -2.43
N ALA A 73 -4.89 7.65 -1.84
CA ALA A 73 -5.74 8.66 -2.46
C ALA A 73 -4.98 9.99 -2.62
N GLU A 74 -4.15 10.36 -1.64
CA GLU A 74 -3.26 11.53 -1.73
C GLU A 74 -2.28 11.39 -2.90
N HIS A 75 -1.64 10.22 -3.01
CA HIS A 75 -0.69 9.94 -4.08
C HIS A 75 -1.35 10.04 -5.46
N HIS A 76 -2.55 9.47 -5.64
CA HIS A 76 -3.28 9.57 -6.90
C HIS A 76 -3.72 11.00 -7.23
N LEU A 77 -4.03 11.81 -6.21
CA LEU A 77 -4.42 13.20 -6.40
C LEU A 77 -3.23 14.07 -6.83
N LEU A 78 -2.04 13.83 -6.27
CA LEU A 78 -0.81 14.55 -6.63
C LEU A 78 0.45 13.67 -6.48
N MET A 79 0.74 12.88 -7.52
CA MET A 79 1.83 11.90 -7.52
C MET A 79 3.23 12.51 -7.34
N THR A 80 3.37 13.81 -7.57
CA THR A 80 4.64 14.55 -7.40
C THR A 80 4.98 14.84 -5.94
N VAL A 81 4.04 14.67 -5.01
CA VAL A 81 4.30 14.86 -3.58
C VAL A 81 5.14 13.70 -3.06
N PRO A 82 6.29 13.97 -2.44
CA PRO A 82 7.12 12.90 -1.88
C PRO A 82 6.41 12.23 -0.71
N SER A 83 6.64 10.94 -0.52
CA SER A 83 5.83 10.12 0.37
C SER A 83 5.88 10.53 1.85
N TYR A 84 6.98 11.13 2.29
CA TYR A 84 7.11 11.67 3.65
C TYR A 84 6.21 12.89 3.92
N ASN A 85 5.71 13.58 2.88
CA ASN A 85 4.76 14.69 2.99
C ASN A 85 3.29 14.27 2.82
N LEU A 86 3.02 13.02 2.39
CA LEU A 86 1.64 12.54 2.23
C LEU A 86 0.81 12.58 3.53
N PRO A 87 1.36 12.31 4.73
CA PRO A 87 0.60 12.48 5.97
C PRO A 87 0.17 13.92 6.24
N GLU A 88 0.96 14.91 5.81
CA GLU A 88 0.60 16.32 5.92
C GLU A 88 -0.46 16.71 4.89
N MET A 89 -0.27 16.29 3.63
CA MET A 89 -1.28 16.45 2.57
C MET A 89 -2.64 15.84 2.98
N HIS A 90 -2.62 14.66 3.60
CA HIS A 90 -3.81 14.00 4.12
C HIS A 90 -4.59 14.88 5.11
N LYS A 91 -3.88 15.52 6.05
CA LYS A 91 -4.51 16.44 7.02
C LYS A 91 -5.18 17.60 6.30
N ILE A 92 -4.47 18.25 5.37
CA ILE A 92 -4.99 19.38 4.59
C ILE A 92 -6.24 18.97 3.79
N LEU A 93 -6.23 17.80 3.14
CA LEU A 93 -7.37 17.31 2.37
C LEU A 93 -8.56 16.96 3.25
N LYS A 94 -8.31 16.37 4.42
CA LYS A 94 -9.36 16.08 5.41
C LYS A 94 -10.02 17.37 5.88
N ASP A 95 -9.23 18.39 6.21
CA ASP A 95 -9.73 19.69 6.65
C ASP A 95 -10.51 20.42 5.54
N LYS A 96 -10.10 20.25 4.27
CA LYS A 96 -10.80 20.77 3.09
C LYS A 96 -12.02 19.93 2.66
N GLY A 97 -12.37 18.87 3.38
CA GLY A 97 -13.55 18.06 3.11
C GLY A 97 -13.44 17.13 1.90
N PHE A 98 -12.23 16.79 1.43
CA PHE A 98 -12.03 15.81 0.34
C PHE A 98 -12.71 14.48 0.65
N TYR A 99 -12.55 14.01 1.90
CA TYR A 99 -13.12 12.74 2.38
C TYR A 99 -14.63 12.77 2.65
N ASN A 100 -15.32 13.87 2.32
CA ASN A 100 -16.79 13.85 2.21
C ASN A 100 -17.25 13.00 1.01
N LYS A 101 -16.39 12.85 -0.01
CA LYS A 101 -16.60 11.98 -1.18
C LYS A 101 -15.53 10.90 -1.29
N GLY A 102 -14.30 11.20 -0.87
CA GLY A 102 -13.18 10.28 -0.91
C GLY A 102 -13.32 9.08 0.02
N LEU A 103 -12.65 7.98 -0.30
CA LEU A 103 -12.69 6.77 0.50
C LEU A 103 -11.60 6.77 1.58
N LEU A 104 -12.02 6.56 2.83
CA LEU A 104 -11.13 6.42 3.99
C LEU A 104 -11.52 5.19 4.82
N LYS A 105 -10.55 4.38 5.22
CA LYS A 105 -10.79 3.26 6.15
C LYS A 105 -9.67 3.12 7.17
N TYR A 106 -10.01 2.59 8.34
CA TYR A 106 -9.05 2.19 9.36
C TYR A 106 -8.63 0.76 9.15
N ASN A 107 -7.32 0.50 9.18
CA ASN A 107 -6.66 -0.80 9.17
C ASN A 107 -7.00 -1.73 8.00
N TYR A 108 -6.09 -2.66 7.74
CA TYR A 108 -6.21 -3.58 6.61
C TYR A 108 -7.24 -4.69 6.90
N TRP A 109 -7.41 -5.04 8.18
CA TRP A 109 -8.38 -6.05 8.60
C TRP A 109 -9.82 -5.67 8.27
N ASN A 110 -10.19 -4.40 8.42
CA ASN A 110 -11.51 -3.92 8.05
C ASN A 110 -11.75 -3.97 6.54
N ILE A 111 -10.71 -3.79 5.72
CA ILE A 111 -10.84 -4.00 4.26
C ILE A 111 -11.00 -5.47 3.95
N PHE A 112 -10.25 -6.34 4.60
CA PHE A 112 -10.40 -7.78 4.40
C PHE A 112 -11.84 -8.25 4.69
N LYS A 113 -12.43 -7.82 5.81
CA LYS A 113 -13.85 -8.07 6.13
C LYS A 113 -14.80 -7.53 5.06
N LEU A 114 -14.56 -6.31 4.58
CA LEU A 114 -15.36 -5.69 3.53
C LEU A 114 -15.30 -6.49 2.22
N SER A 115 -14.12 -6.98 1.85
CA SER A 115 -13.90 -7.79 0.65
C SER A 115 -14.61 -9.13 0.72
N ILE A 116 -14.63 -9.79 1.87
CA ILE A 116 -15.37 -11.04 2.07
C ILE A 116 -16.88 -10.80 1.97
N ASN A 117 -17.39 -9.78 2.67
CA ASN A 117 -18.83 -9.53 2.73
C ASN A 117 -19.44 -9.08 1.39
N LYS A 118 -18.63 -8.60 0.44
CA LYS A 118 -19.10 -8.26 -0.92
C LYS A 118 -19.17 -9.48 -1.85
N LEU A 119 -18.55 -10.60 -1.48
CA LEU A 119 -18.52 -11.83 -2.26
C LEU A 119 -19.64 -12.83 -1.87
N GLY A 120 -20.33 -12.59 -0.76
CA GLY A 120 -21.54 -13.33 -0.35
C GLY A 120 -22.79 -12.55 -0.68
#